data_AF-A0A7K0SGP8-F1
#
_entry.id   AF-A0A7K0SGP8-F1
#
_cell.length_a   1.000
_cell.length_b   1.000
_cell.length_c   1.000
_cell.angle_alpha   90.00
_cell.angle_beta   90.00
_cell.angle_gamma   90.00
#
_symmetry.space_group_name_H-M   'P 1'
#
loop_
_entity.id
_entity.type
_entity.pdbx_description
1 polymer ?
#
loop_
_entity_poly.entity_id
_entity_poly.type
_entity_poly.pdbx_seq_one_letter_code
_entity_poly.pdbx_strand_id
1 'polypeptide(L)'
;MKAISMRSLSTNRSIAAAAMAFLIGGAGLAGCGNSASKVTVAQTLPTAWSSGAKKDVETIARKIQGSDAKSCKKVVFLEPANIVAAQQRYDWVIAPTALADCDAFGNTLEIATFESSKDRDAFVAERSESICRRAAAVDAPIPPFQWATGDKWSVQGDTRGGVDRAAKRLGGEAETRRCPKNERLGWSKAGVANVRAIAAVTTQANVQCEGFALMERKSFLQGREGAKTPTALGACLSADGRALFVAGFDKDSMPKDDFVAEILGDKTVCAAPSQAVIGPDWAAIAPAALAPAVATATGGTLGAICGS
;
A
#
# COMPACT_ATOMS: atom_id res chain seq x y z
N MET A 1 25.24 -3.83 -9.57
CA MET A 1 24.27 -2.81 -9.14
C MET A 1 24.41 -2.62 -7.64
N LYS A 2 24.70 -1.40 -7.16
CA LYS A 2 24.93 -1.11 -5.73
C LYS A 2 23.59 -1.09 -4.99
N ALA A 3 23.43 -1.94 -3.97
CA ALA A 3 22.28 -1.93 -3.08
C ALA A 3 22.27 -0.63 -2.25
N ILE A 4 21.21 0.17 -2.38
CA ILE A 4 20.95 1.28 -1.47
C ILE A 4 20.31 0.69 -0.22
N SER A 5 21.14 0.45 0.79
CA SER A 5 20.68 0.23 2.16
C SER A 5 20.04 1.53 2.64
N MET A 6 18.73 1.50 2.92
CA MET A 6 18.08 2.55 3.72
C MET A 6 18.69 2.47 5.11
N ARG A 7 19.67 3.34 5.37
CA ARG A 7 20.19 3.54 6.71
C ARG A 7 19.08 4.21 7.52
N SER A 8 18.64 3.49 8.54
CA SER A 8 17.97 4.00 9.74
C SER A 8 18.51 5.40 10.08
N LEU A 9 17.60 6.34 10.34
CA LEU A 9 17.87 7.68 10.87
C LEU A 9 18.46 7.54 12.28
N SER A 10 19.72 7.13 12.33
CA SER A 10 20.51 6.98 13.54
C SER A 10 21.89 7.55 13.23
N THR A 11 22.28 8.56 14.01
CA THR A 11 23.57 9.28 14.08
C THR A 11 23.79 10.44 13.09
N ASN A 12 23.80 11.69 13.60
CA ASN A 12 25.02 12.25 14.19
C ASN A 12 24.78 13.54 15.00
N ARG A 13 25.50 13.58 16.11
CA ARG A 13 25.69 14.74 17.00
C ARG A 13 26.58 15.79 16.31
N SER A 14 26.41 17.04 16.75
CA SER A 14 27.31 18.19 16.57
C SER A 14 27.13 18.98 15.29
N ILE A 15 26.46 20.14 15.38
CA ILE A 15 27.01 21.47 15.11
C ILE A 15 26.17 22.46 15.93
N ALA A 16 26.87 23.30 16.69
CA ALA A 16 26.32 24.38 17.49
C ALA A 16 26.11 25.65 16.65
N ALA A 17 25.20 26.49 17.14
CA ALA A 17 25.19 27.96 17.08
C ALA A 17 25.07 28.68 15.72
N ALA A 18 23.90 29.30 15.50
CA ALA A 18 23.68 30.71 15.15
C ALA A 18 22.15 30.87 14.89
N ALA A 19 21.39 31.50 15.79
CA ALA A 19 20.90 32.89 15.67
C ALA A 19 20.24 33.16 14.28
N MET A 20 19.03 33.69 14.16
CA MET A 20 18.59 34.98 14.70
C MET A 20 17.10 35.21 14.34
N ALA A 21 16.45 36.10 15.10
CA ALA A 21 15.08 36.53 14.96
C ALA A 21 14.71 37.05 13.56
N PHE A 22 13.46 36.81 13.13
CA PHE A 22 12.64 37.83 12.46
C PHE A 22 11.17 37.57 12.77
N LEU A 23 10.66 38.35 13.73
CA LEU A 23 9.25 38.68 13.86
C LEU A 23 9.07 40.12 13.36
N ILE A 24 7.88 40.37 12.79
CA ILE A 24 7.24 41.66 12.49
C ILE A 24 7.41 42.19 11.06
N GLY A 25 6.25 42.28 10.36
CA GLY A 25 5.84 43.52 9.71
C GLY A 25 5.63 43.45 8.20
N GLY A 26 4.37 43.54 7.75
CA GLY A 26 4.05 43.79 6.36
C GLY A 26 2.57 43.64 6.01
N ALA A 27 1.72 44.51 6.55
CA ALA A 27 0.37 44.72 6.04
C ALA A 27 0.43 45.31 4.62
N GLY A 28 -0.36 44.75 3.69
CA GLY A 28 -0.58 45.27 2.35
C GLY A 28 -1.94 44.80 1.84
N LEU A 29 -2.86 45.76 1.67
CA LEU A 29 -4.28 45.60 1.46
C LEU A 29 -4.68 45.20 0.02
N ALA A 30 -5.83 44.51 -0.02
CA ALA A 30 -6.90 44.56 -1.01
C ALA A 30 -6.77 43.80 -2.36
N GLY A 31 -7.52 42.70 -2.44
CA GLY A 31 -8.02 42.07 -3.65
C GLY A 31 -9.07 41.01 -3.29
N CYS A 32 -10.35 41.39 -3.34
CA CYS A 32 -11.50 40.60 -2.92
C CYS A 32 -11.65 39.27 -3.67
N GLY A 33 -12.00 38.21 -2.95
CA GLY A 33 -12.53 36.97 -3.55
C GLY A 33 -12.47 35.75 -2.62
N ASN A 34 -13.46 35.62 -1.73
CA ASN A 34 -13.83 34.38 -1.02
C ASN A 34 -12.69 33.46 -0.53
N SER A 35 -12.03 33.86 0.55
CA SER A 35 -11.35 32.93 1.44
C SER A 35 -12.16 32.82 2.73
N ALA A 36 -12.92 31.74 2.87
CA ALA A 36 -13.40 31.33 4.18
C ALA A 36 -12.14 31.05 5.03
N SER A 37 -11.80 32.00 5.90
CA SER A 37 -10.68 31.91 6.83
C SER A 37 -10.81 30.64 7.66
N LYS A 38 -10.03 29.61 7.32
CA LYS A 38 -9.68 28.57 8.27
C LYS A 38 -8.84 29.25 9.34
N VAL A 39 -9.43 29.51 10.51
CA VAL A 39 -8.67 29.78 11.72
C VAL A 39 -7.89 28.50 12.01
N THR A 40 -6.67 28.42 11.51
CA THR A 40 -5.71 27.39 11.90
C THR A 40 -5.24 27.80 13.29
N VAL A 41 -5.87 27.26 14.34
CA VAL A 41 -5.29 27.31 15.68
C VAL A 41 -3.92 26.68 15.54
N ALA A 42 -2.85 27.46 15.73
CA ALA A 42 -1.49 26.94 15.72
C ALA A 42 -1.41 25.87 16.80
N GLN A 43 -1.31 24.60 16.41
CA GLN A 43 -1.18 23.52 17.37
C GLN A 43 0.15 23.71 18.09
N THR A 44 0.11 23.77 19.43
CA THR A 44 1.35 23.86 20.22
C THR A 44 2.15 22.60 19.99
N LEU A 45 3.34 22.76 19.41
CA LEU A 45 4.24 21.66 19.13
C LEU A 45 4.71 21.00 20.43
N PRO A 46 4.75 19.66 20.50
CA PRO A 46 5.13 18.96 21.72
C PRO A 46 6.63 19.15 22.00
N THR A 47 6.96 19.58 23.22
CA THR A 47 8.35 19.63 23.74
C THR A 47 8.71 18.38 24.55
N ALA A 48 7.70 17.65 25.03
CA ALA A 48 7.79 16.38 25.73
C ALA A 48 6.49 15.59 25.53
N TRP A 49 6.55 14.25 25.54
CA TRP A 49 5.34 13.43 25.58
C TRP A 49 4.79 13.37 27.00
N SER A 50 3.49 13.66 27.16
CA SER A 50 2.81 13.52 28.45
C SER A 50 2.77 12.04 28.89
N SER A 51 2.69 11.79 30.19
CA SER A 51 2.54 10.42 30.72
C SER A 51 1.26 9.75 30.22
N GLY A 52 0.18 10.52 30.04
CA GLY A 52 -1.07 10.05 29.44
C GLY A 52 -0.88 9.56 28.01
N ALA A 53 -0.27 10.38 27.15
CA ALA A 53 -0.06 10.03 25.74
C ALA A 53 0.89 8.83 25.59
N LYS A 54 1.94 8.73 26.43
CA LYS A 54 2.79 7.53 26.49
C LYS A 54 1.99 6.28 26.86
N LYS A 55 1.11 6.37 27.85
CA LYS A 55 0.25 5.26 28.29
C LYS A 55 -0.72 4.82 27.20
N ASP A 56 -1.22 5.74 26.38
CA ASP A 56 -2.10 5.42 25.25
C ASP A 56 -1.36 4.62 24.18
N VAL A 57 -0.16 5.07 23.78
CA VAL A 57 0.72 4.34 22.86
C VAL A 57 1.08 2.96 23.39
N GLU A 58 1.47 2.85 24.67
CA GLU A 58 1.76 1.55 25.29
C GLU A 58 0.54 0.63 25.33
N THR A 59 -0.66 1.19 25.50
CA THR A 59 -1.91 0.41 25.48
C THR A 59 -2.20 -0.13 24.08
N ILE A 60 -1.95 0.67 23.04
CA ILE A 60 -2.03 0.21 21.64
C ILE A 60 -0.99 -0.89 21.39
N ALA A 61 0.27 -0.67 21.79
CA ALA A 61 1.34 -1.65 21.65
C ALA A 61 1.03 -2.98 22.35
N ARG A 62 0.48 -2.95 23.58
CA ARG A 62 0.03 -4.15 24.31
C ARG A 62 -1.10 -4.89 23.59
N LYS A 63 -2.05 -4.18 22.98
CA LYS A 63 -3.10 -4.80 22.15
C LYS A 63 -2.51 -5.42 20.87
N ILE A 64 -1.55 -4.75 20.24
CA ILE A 64 -0.81 -5.30 19.10
C ILE A 64 -0.02 -6.54 19.52
N GLN A 65 0.59 -6.58 20.70
CA GLN A 65 1.31 -7.75 21.23
C GLN A 65 0.39 -8.96 21.37
N GLY A 66 -0.79 -8.80 21.98
CA GLY A 66 -1.76 -9.88 22.16
C GLY A 66 -1.13 -11.14 22.77
N SER A 67 -1.37 -12.31 22.16
CA SER A 67 -0.72 -13.58 22.55
C SER A 67 0.67 -13.80 21.96
N ASP A 68 1.14 -12.91 21.07
CA ASP A 68 2.47 -13.01 20.47
C ASP A 68 3.48 -12.20 21.28
N ALA A 69 4.15 -12.87 22.23
CA ALA A 69 5.11 -12.23 23.14
C ALA A 69 6.32 -11.57 22.46
N LYS A 70 6.56 -11.81 21.16
CA LYS A 70 7.62 -11.14 20.39
C LYS A 70 7.16 -9.81 19.79
N SER A 71 5.87 -9.66 19.49
CA SER A 71 5.33 -8.44 18.90
C SER A 71 5.26 -7.31 19.91
N CYS A 72 5.76 -6.13 19.52
CA CYS A 72 5.84 -4.91 20.33
C CYS A 72 6.38 -5.11 21.76
N LYS A 73 7.30 -6.06 21.94
CA LYS A 73 7.97 -6.32 23.22
C LYS A 73 8.72 -5.09 23.75
N LYS A 74 9.26 -4.28 22.85
CA LYS A 74 9.91 -3.01 23.16
C LYS A 74 9.24 -1.91 22.34
N VAL A 75 8.80 -0.87 23.05
CA VAL A 75 8.27 0.37 22.46
C VAL A 75 9.35 1.44 22.58
N VAL A 76 9.65 2.12 21.49
CA VAL A 76 10.66 3.18 21.41
C VAL A 76 9.96 4.47 21.03
N PHE A 77 9.79 5.39 21.98
CA PHE A 77 9.21 6.70 21.71
C PHE A 77 10.16 7.53 20.83
N LEU A 78 9.65 8.11 19.76
CA LEU A 78 10.41 9.05 18.94
C LEU A 78 10.53 10.37 19.68
N GLU A 79 11.69 11.02 19.64
CA GLU A 79 11.87 12.30 20.32
C GLU A 79 10.94 13.39 19.74
N PRO A 80 10.21 14.15 20.58
CA PRO A 80 9.32 15.22 20.12
C PRO A 80 10.02 16.21 19.19
N ALA A 81 11.29 16.53 19.46
CA ALA A 81 12.10 17.41 18.63
C ALA A 81 12.23 16.91 17.17
N ASN A 82 12.27 15.61 16.93
CA ASN A 82 12.31 15.04 15.59
C ASN A 82 10.99 15.27 14.85
N ILE A 83 9.87 15.22 15.58
CA ILE A 83 8.53 15.47 15.04
C ILE A 83 8.35 16.94 14.73
N VAL A 84 8.81 17.83 15.61
CA VAL A 84 8.84 19.26 15.36
C VAL A 84 9.68 19.60 14.13
N ALA A 85 10.89 19.04 14.03
CA ALA A 85 11.75 19.25 12.86
C ALA A 85 11.13 18.69 11.57
N ALA A 86 10.48 17.52 11.64
CA ALA A 86 9.73 16.96 10.53
C ALA A 86 8.56 17.87 10.16
N GLN A 87 7.78 18.35 11.12
CA GLN A 87 6.65 19.24 10.89
C GLN A 87 7.07 20.54 10.20
N GLN A 88 8.14 21.18 10.69
CA GLN A 88 8.70 22.39 10.07
C GLN A 88 9.25 22.13 8.66
N ARG A 89 9.86 20.96 8.44
CA ARG A 89 10.43 20.59 7.14
C ARG A 89 9.33 20.22 6.14
N TYR A 90 8.32 19.48 6.56
CA TYR A 90 7.32 18.86 5.70
C TYR A 90 5.99 19.61 5.65
N ASP A 91 5.88 20.71 6.41
CA ASP A 91 4.71 21.58 6.55
C ASP A 91 3.45 20.78 6.94
N TRP A 92 3.60 19.87 7.90
CA TRP A 92 2.47 19.15 8.48
C TRP A 92 1.74 20.09 9.44
N VAL A 93 0.41 20.10 9.39
CA VAL A 93 -0.39 20.99 10.25
C VAL A 93 -0.66 20.31 11.60
N ILE A 94 -0.73 18.97 11.62
CA ILE A 94 -1.07 18.20 12.81
C ILE A 94 0.13 17.46 13.42
N ALA A 95 0.38 17.70 14.70
CA ALA A 95 1.30 16.91 15.51
C ALA A 95 0.55 15.80 16.27
N PRO A 96 1.09 14.57 16.31
CA PRO A 96 0.56 13.53 17.20
C PRO A 96 0.82 13.91 18.67
N THR A 97 -0.03 13.44 19.57
CA THR A 97 0.11 13.61 21.04
C THR A 97 1.20 12.72 21.61
N ALA A 98 1.49 11.59 20.95
CA ALA A 98 2.70 10.78 21.12
C ALA A 98 2.96 9.95 19.85
N LEU A 99 4.24 9.61 19.64
CA LEU A 99 4.68 8.76 18.54
C LEU A 99 5.74 7.77 19.04
N ALA A 100 5.61 6.50 18.68
CA ALA A 100 6.59 5.46 19.01
C ALA A 100 6.68 4.38 17.94
N ASP A 101 7.84 3.73 17.87
CA ASP A 101 8.05 2.54 17.06
C ASP A 101 8.01 1.28 17.92
N CYS A 102 7.52 0.18 17.35
CA CYS A 102 7.75 -1.15 17.88
C CYS A 102 7.79 -2.20 16.78
N ASP A 103 8.58 -3.26 16.98
CA ASP A 103 8.67 -4.36 16.02
C ASP A 103 7.55 -5.38 16.24
N ALA A 104 6.74 -5.64 15.21
CA ALA A 104 5.70 -6.65 15.24
C ALA A 104 5.45 -7.27 13.86
N PHE A 105 5.10 -8.55 13.86
CA PHE A 105 4.77 -9.29 12.64
C PHE A 105 5.84 -9.27 11.54
N GLY A 106 7.12 -9.15 11.94
CA GLY A 106 8.25 -9.04 11.02
C GLY A 106 8.43 -7.65 10.39
N ASN A 107 7.81 -6.60 10.93
CA ASN A 107 7.93 -5.21 10.47
C ASN A 107 8.12 -4.26 11.65
N THR A 108 8.64 -3.06 11.40
CA THR A 108 8.53 -1.96 12.34
C THR A 108 7.17 -1.28 12.15
N LEU A 109 6.45 -1.07 13.25
CA LEU A 109 5.18 -0.36 13.28
C LEU A 109 5.37 0.97 13.99
N GLU A 110 5.00 2.06 13.34
CA GLU A 110 4.97 3.40 13.94
C GLU A 110 3.55 3.66 14.47
N ILE A 111 3.42 3.85 15.78
CA ILE A 111 2.17 4.11 16.49
C ILE A 111 2.08 5.59 16.83
N ALA A 112 1.00 6.24 16.39
CA ALA A 112 0.68 7.63 16.70
C ALA A 112 -0.67 7.75 17.42
N THR A 113 -0.75 8.67 18.38
CA THR A 113 -2.01 9.04 19.07
C THR A 113 -2.36 10.50 18.82
N PHE A 114 -3.64 10.85 18.96
CA PHE A 114 -4.17 12.17 18.60
C PHE A 114 -5.23 12.64 19.62
N GLU A 115 -5.51 13.95 19.63
CA GLU A 115 -6.58 14.53 20.44
C GLU A 115 -7.98 14.11 19.93
N SER A 116 -8.11 13.92 18.62
CA SER A 116 -9.36 13.56 17.95
C SER A 116 -9.15 12.69 16.70
N SER A 117 -10.22 12.03 16.26
CA SER A 117 -10.25 11.29 14.98
C SER A 117 -10.01 12.19 13.77
N LYS A 118 -10.48 13.43 13.83
CA LYS A 118 -10.24 14.45 12.82
C LYS A 118 -8.76 14.79 12.68
N ASP A 119 -8.06 14.97 13.80
CA ASP A 119 -6.61 15.25 13.78
C ASP A 119 -5.83 14.05 13.27
N ARG A 120 -6.24 12.83 13.65
CA ARG A 120 -5.71 11.58 13.09
C ARG A 120 -5.87 11.52 11.58
N ASP A 121 -7.07 11.78 11.06
CA ASP A 121 -7.35 11.71 9.62
C ASP A 121 -6.55 12.75 8.83
N ALA A 122 -6.47 13.97 9.37
CA ALA A 122 -5.66 15.04 8.80
C ALA A 122 -4.16 14.68 8.79
N PHE A 123 -3.61 14.15 9.90
CA PHE A 123 -2.22 13.71 9.95
C PHE A 123 -1.90 12.63 8.92
N VAL A 124 -2.73 11.59 8.84
CA VAL A 124 -2.51 10.47 7.91
C VAL A 124 -2.55 10.95 6.45
N ALA A 125 -3.46 11.88 6.14
CA ALA A 125 -3.56 12.50 4.83
C ALA A 125 -2.35 13.39 4.51
N GLU A 126 -2.07 14.40 5.33
CA GLU A 126 -1.00 15.37 5.12
C GLU A 126 0.38 14.71 5.05
N ARG A 127 0.64 13.73 5.93
CA ARG A 127 1.89 12.98 5.93
C ARG A 127 2.07 12.21 4.62
N SER A 128 1.05 11.47 4.20
CA SER A 128 1.09 10.71 2.94
C SER A 128 1.30 11.66 1.74
N GLU A 129 0.53 12.75 1.67
CA GLU A 129 0.61 13.73 0.58
C GLU A 129 1.95 14.47 0.52
N SER A 130 2.51 14.87 1.67
CA SER A 130 3.78 15.59 1.74
C SER A 130 4.96 14.70 1.31
N ILE A 131 4.97 13.44 1.76
CA ILE A 131 5.97 12.46 1.30
C ILE A 131 5.82 12.24 -0.22
N CYS A 132 4.60 12.10 -0.72
CA CYS A 132 4.35 11.95 -2.15
C CYS A 132 4.79 13.15 -3.00
N ARG A 133 4.54 14.37 -2.53
CA ARG A 133 4.95 15.61 -3.23
C ARG A 133 6.47 15.67 -3.37
N ARG A 134 7.19 15.26 -2.34
CA ARG A 134 8.65 15.23 -2.33
C ARG A 134 9.22 14.11 -3.17
N ALA A 135 8.64 12.92 -3.09
CA ALA A 135 8.96 11.80 -3.97
C ALA A 135 8.85 12.21 -5.44
N ALA A 136 7.74 12.87 -5.79
CA ALA A 136 7.47 13.35 -7.13
C ALA A 136 8.43 14.46 -7.59
N ALA A 137 9.04 15.22 -6.68
CA ALA A 137 10.01 16.27 -7.00
C ALA A 137 11.40 15.71 -7.34
N VAL A 138 11.71 14.49 -6.90
CA VAL A 138 13.01 13.83 -7.14
C VAL A 138 12.87 12.52 -7.93
N ASP A 139 11.69 12.27 -8.50
CA ASP A 139 11.33 11.07 -9.23
C ASP A 139 11.66 9.75 -8.48
N ALA A 140 11.43 9.74 -7.16
CA ALA A 140 11.69 8.58 -6.34
C ALA A 140 10.47 7.63 -6.32
N PRO A 141 10.64 6.33 -6.63
CA PRO A 141 9.60 5.34 -6.40
C PRO A 141 9.43 5.15 -4.88
N ILE A 142 8.21 5.37 -4.38
CA ILE A 142 7.88 5.14 -2.96
C ILE A 142 6.79 4.08 -2.86
N PRO A 143 6.95 3.05 -2.01
CA PRO A 143 5.93 2.04 -1.79
C PRO A 143 4.64 2.67 -1.22
N PRO A 144 3.48 1.99 -1.35
CA PRO A 144 2.24 2.51 -0.77
C PRO A 144 2.35 2.59 0.75
N PHE A 145 1.79 3.65 1.34
CA PHE A 145 1.70 3.76 2.79
C PHE A 145 0.57 2.86 3.29
N GLN A 146 0.91 1.96 4.19
CA GLN A 146 -0.05 1.05 4.83
C GLN A 146 -0.38 1.62 6.19
N TRP A 147 -1.67 1.85 6.43
CA TRP A 147 -2.16 2.43 7.67
C TRP A 147 -3.23 1.54 8.29
N ALA A 148 -3.15 1.34 9.59
CA ALA A 148 -4.27 0.89 10.41
C ALA A 148 -4.71 2.07 11.24
N THR A 149 -6.00 2.34 11.30
CA THR A 149 -6.52 3.51 11.99
C THR A 149 -7.72 3.18 12.85
N GLY A 150 -7.91 3.91 13.94
CA GLY A 150 -9.10 3.83 14.79
C GLY A 150 -9.46 5.22 15.28
N ASP A 151 -10.18 5.30 16.41
CA ASP A 151 -10.74 6.57 16.89
C ASP A 151 -9.69 7.69 17.02
N LYS A 152 -8.70 7.54 17.91
CA LYS A 152 -7.68 8.58 18.17
C LYS A 152 -6.25 8.10 17.92
N TRP A 153 -6.08 7.13 17.02
CA TRP A 153 -4.79 6.51 16.77
C TRP A 153 -4.61 6.09 15.32
N SER A 154 -3.35 6.02 14.91
CA SER A 154 -2.93 5.40 13.66
C SER A 154 -1.69 4.54 13.88
N VAL A 155 -1.55 3.50 13.07
CA VAL A 155 -0.38 2.65 12.99
C VAL A 155 0.08 2.60 11.53
N GLN A 156 1.29 3.06 11.25
CA GLN A 156 1.94 2.87 9.96
C GLN A 156 2.79 1.60 9.98
N GLY A 157 2.83 0.86 8.89
CA GLY A 157 3.76 -0.26 8.74
C GLY A 157 4.28 -0.42 7.31
N ASP A 158 5.38 -1.12 7.17
CA ASP A 158 6.04 -1.33 5.87
C ASP A 158 5.30 -2.32 4.96
N THR A 159 4.50 -3.23 5.54
CA THR A 159 3.79 -4.27 4.81
C THR A 159 2.30 -4.25 5.09
N ARG A 160 1.51 -4.57 4.04
CA ARG A 160 0.05 -4.66 4.16
C ARG A 160 -0.37 -5.72 5.18
N GLY A 161 0.29 -6.89 5.17
CA GLY A 161 -0.02 -7.98 6.10
C GLY A 161 0.26 -7.63 7.58
N GLY A 162 1.29 -6.83 7.87
CA GLY A 162 1.54 -6.32 9.22
C GLY A 162 0.43 -5.39 9.70
N VAL A 163 0.02 -4.47 8.83
CA VAL A 163 -1.02 -3.48 9.09
C VAL A 163 -2.42 -4.09 9.23
N ASP A 164 -2.80 -5.04 8.38
CA ASP A 164 -4.08 -5.75 8.48
C ASP A 164 -4.21 -6.50 9.82
N ARG A 165 -3.11 -7.10 10.30
CA ARG A 165 -3.07 -7.75 11.62
C ARG A 165 -3.18 -6.75 12.76
N ALA A 166 -2.53 -5.59 12.66
CA ALA A 166 -2.65 -4.52 13.65
C ALA A 166 -4.09 -3.99 13.70
N ALA A 167 -4.70 -3.67 12.56
CA ALA A 167 -6.09 -3.23 12.46
C ALA A 167 -7.06 -4.24 13.10
N LYS A 168 -6.91 -5.54 12.77
CA LYS A 168 -7.73 -6.60 13.37
C LYS A 168 -7.59 -6.68 14.89
N ARG A 169 -6.38 -6.58 15.44
CA ARG A 169 -6.15 -6.63 16.90
C ARG A 169 -6.66 -5.41 17.63
N LEU A 170 -6.66 -4.26 16.96
CA LEU A 170 -7.05 -2.98 17.55
C LEU A 170 -8.53 -2.65 17.34
N GLY A 171 -9.24 -3.42 16.51
CA GLY A 171 -10.62 -3.10 16.11
C GLY A 171 -10.71 -1.86 15.23
N GLY A 172 -9.69 -1.63 14.39
CA GLY A 172 -9.60 -0.49 13.48
C GLY A 172 -9.77 -0.88 12.00
N GLU A 173 -9.58 0.09 11.12
CA GLU A 173 -9.66 -0.05 9.66
C GLU A 173 -8.27 0.03 9.03
N ALA A 174 -8.03 -0.83 8.03
CA ALA A 174 -6.77 -0.85 7.30
C ALA A 174 -6.91 -0.18 5.93
N GLU A 175 -6.23 0.94 5.72
CA GLU A 175 -6.20 1.69 4.48
C GLU A 175 -4.82 1.67 3.81
N THR A 176 -4.81 1.89 2.50
CA THR A 176 -3.57 2.01 1.72
C THR A 176 -3.61 3.33 0.96
N ARG A 177 -2.64 4.21 1.24
CA ARG A 177 -2.48 5.48 0.51
C ARG A 177 -1.34 5.37 -0.50
N ARG A 178 -1.56 5.88 -1.70
CA ARG A 178 -0.61 5.81 -2.82
C ARG A 178 -0.29 7.22 -3.28
N CYS A 179 0.93 7.43 -3.76
CA CYS A 179 1.26 8.69 -4.40
C CYS A 179 0.57 8.79 -5.76
N PRO A 180 -0.01 9.95 -6.14
CA PRO A 180 -0.71 10.12 -7.42
C PRO A 180 0.14 9.72 -8.64
N LYS A 181 1.44 10.03 -8.64
CA LYS A 181 2.38 9.60 -9.71
C LYS A 181 2.78 8.11 -9.64
N ASN A 182 2.47 7.42 -8.54
CA ASN A 182 2.70 5.99 -8.29
C ASN A 182 1.38 5.19 -8.20
N GLU A 183 0.28 5.71 -8.78
CA GLU A 183 -1.08 5.17 -8.62
C GLU A 183 -1.22 3.69 -9.01
N ARG A 184 -0.33 3.16 -9.84
CA ARG A 184 -0.39 1.76 -10.28
C ARG A 184 0.42 0.77 -9.43
N LEU A 185 0.76 0.99 -8.15
CA LEU A 185 1.50 -0.04 -7.38
C LEU A 185 0.69 -1.33 -7.05
N GLY A 186 -0.55 -1.47 -7.51
CA GLY A 186 -1.42 -2.62 -7.29
C GLY A 186 -2.48 -2.71 -8.39
N TRP A 187 -3.27 -3.78 -8.37
CA TRP A 187 -4.35 -3.96 -9.35
C TRP A 187 -5.46 -2.93 -9.14
N SER A 188 -6.15 -2.58 -10.22
CA SER A 188 -7.35 -1.74 -10.17
C SER A 188 -8.46 -2.46 -9.41
N LYS A 189 -9.31 -1.71 -8.68
CA LYS A 189 -10.43 -2.28 -7.93
C LYS A 189 -11.43 -3.01 -8.84
N ALA A 190 -11.74 -2.42 -10.01
CA ALA A 190 -12.63 -3.01 -11.01
C ALA A 190 -12.02 -4.31 -11.59
N GLY A 191 -10.74 -4.30 -11.95
CA GLY A 191 -10.04 -5.50 -12.40
C GLY A 191 -10.03 -6.61 -11.36
N VAL A 192 -9.79 -6.28 -10.08
CA VAL A 192 -9.82 -7.27 -8.99
C VAL A 192 -11.21 -7.91 -8.86
N ALA A 193 -12.28 -7.11 -8.93
CA ALA A 193 -13.64 -7.63 -8.88
C ALA A 193 -13.93 -8.54 -10.07
N ASN A 194 -13.51 -8.14 -11.28
CA ASN A 194 -13.72 -8.93 -12.50
C ASN A 194 -12.98 -10.28 -12.43
N VAL A 195 -11.67 -10.28 -12.14
CA VAL A 195 -10.86 -11.51 -12.07
C VAL A 195 -11.37 -12.46 -10.97
N ARG A 196 -11.83 -11.94 -9.83
CA ARG A 196 -12.46 -12.77 -8.78
C ARG A 196 -13.78 -13.39 -9.24
N ALA A 197 -14.59 -12.68 -10.02
CA ALA A 197 -15.84 -13.21 -10.56
C ALA A 197 -15.56 -14.36 -11.54
N ILE A 198 -14.60 -14.20 -12.45
CA ILE A 198 -14.18 -15.25 -13.39
C ILE A 198 -13.62 -16.47 -12.64
N ALA A 199 -12.78 -16.25 -11.63
CA ALA A 199 -12.27 -17.34 -10.80
C ALA A 199 -13.41 -18.08 -10.09
N ALA A 200 -14.38 -17.37 -9.51
CA ALA A 200 -15.52 -17.98 -8.82
C ALA A 200 -16.38 -18.85 -9.75
N VAL A 201 -16.65 -18.38 -10.98
CA VAL A 201 -17.39 -19.17 -11.98
C VAL A 201 -16.61 -20.44 -12.37
N THR A 202 -15.30 -20.32 -12.52
CA THR A 202 -14.41 -21.45 -12.84
C THR A 202 -14.39 -22.48 -11.69
N THR A 203 -14.37 -22.03 -10.44
CA THR A 203 -14.47 -22.90 -9.25
C THR A 203 -15.86 -23.56 -9.15
N GLN A 204 -16.95 -22.83 -9.36
CA GLN A 204 -18.33 -23.35 -9.31
C GLN A 204 -18.60 -24.41 -10.38
N ALA A 205 -17.99 -24.27 -11.55
CA ALA A 205 -18.05 -25.26 -12.62
C ALA A 205 -17.15 -26.49 -12.37
N ASN A 206 -16.62 -26.63 -11.16
CA ASN A 206 -15.77 -27.74 -10.71
C ASN A 206 -14.47 -27.87 -11.52
N VAL A 207 -13.97 -26.78 -12.11
CA VAL A 207 -12.76 -26.75 -12.95
C VAL A 207 -11.48 -26.62 -12.11
N GLN A 208 -11.53 -27.12 -10.86
CA GLN A 208 -10.40 -27.25 -9.94
C GLN A 208 -9.62 -25.95 -9.64
N CYS A 209 -10.21 -24.77 -9.75
CA CYS A 209 -9.54 -23.53 -9.33
C CYS A 209 -9.60 -23.38 -7.80
N GLU A 210 -8.75 -24.12 -7.08
CA GLU A 210 -8.66 -24.04 -5.62
C GLU A 210 -7.68 -22.95 -5.18
N GLY A 211 -8.06 -22.20 -4.14
CA GLY A 211 -7.16 -21.23 -3.51
C GLY A 211 -6.79 -20.02 -4.36
N PHE A 212 -7.72 -19.51 -5.19
CA PHE A 212 -7.47 -18.31 -6.01
C PHE A 212 -6.87 -17.16 -5.18
N ALA A 213 -5.70 -16.69 -5.63
CA ALA A 213 -4.98 -15.59 -5.04
C ALA A 213 -4.63 -14.55 -6.11
N LEU A 214 -4.72 -13.28 -5.74
CA LEU A 214 -4.20 -12.20 -6.57
C LEU A 214 -2.68 -12.25 -6.55
N MET A 215 -2.06 -12.22 -7.73
CA MET A 215 -0.61 -12.09 -7.83
C MET A 215 -0.20 -10.69 -7.42
N GLU A 216 1.00 -10.49 -6.89
CA GLU A 216 1.51 -9.13 -6.70
C GLU A 216 1.81 -8.51 -8.07
N ARG A 217 1.30 -7.30 -8.34
CA ARG A 217 1.60 -6.56 -9.58
C ARG A 217 3.10 -6.40 -9.80
N LYS A 218 3.87 -6.27 -8.72
CA LYS A 218 5.33 -6.16 -8.77
C LYS A 218 5.99 -7.44 -9.33
N SER A 219 5.47 -8.62 -9.00
CA SER A 219 5.96 -9.89 -9.54
C SER A 219 5.72 -10.00 -11.04
N PHE A 220 4.56 -9.52 -11.52
CA PHE A 220 4.31 -9.42 -12.96
C PHE A 220 5.25 -8.41 -13.64
N LEU A 221 5.56 -7.30 -12.98
CA LEU A 221 6.41 -6.25 -13.53
C LEU A 221 7.92 -6.47 -13.39
N GLN A 222 8.37 -7.57 -12.80
CA GLN A 222 9.80 -7.80 -12.57
C GLN A 222 10.56 -7.79 -13.91
N GLY A 223 11.46 -6.82 -14.09
CA GLY A 223 12.23 -6.62 -15.33
C GLY A 223 11.49 -5.86 -16.45
N ARG A 224 10.33 -5.26 -16.13
CA ARG A 224 9.43 -4.57 -17.06
C ARG A 224 8.90 -3.26 -16.47
N GLU A 225 9.74 -2.56 -15.73
CA GLU A 225 9.39 -1.31 -15.07
C GLU A 225 8.85 -0.28 -16.09
N GLY A 226 7.61 0.19 -15.88
CA GLY A 226 6.95 1.14 -16.78
C GLY A 226 6.07 0.52 -17.87
N ALA A 227 6.07 -0.81 -18.03
CA ALA A 227 5.17 -1.48 -18.98
C ALA A 227 3.69 -1.32 -18.58
N LYS A 228 2.81 -1.30 -19.58
CA LYS A 228 1.37 -1.48 -19.34
C LYS A 228 1.15 -2.87 -18.75
N THR A 229 0.15 -3.00 -17.88
CA THR A 229 -0.19 -4.26 -17.21
C THR A 229 -1.66 -4.59 -17.43
N PRO A 230 -2.11 -5.81 -17.15
CA PRO A 230 -3.52 -6.08 -16.94
C PRO A 230 -4.07 -5.18 -15.81
N THR A 231 -5.39 -5.05 -15.74
CA THR A 231 -6.09 -4.32 -14.67
C THR A 231 -6.04 -5.11 -13.35
N ALA A 232 -6.00 -6.44 -13.43
CA ALA A 232 -5.68 -7.36 -12.35
C ALA A 232 -5.13 -8.68 -12.92
N LEU A 233 -4.36 -9.41 -12.12
CA LEU A 233 -3.92 -10.77 -12.40
C LEU A 233 -3.99 -11.61 -11.13
N GLY A 234 -4.56 -12.80 -11.23
CA GLY A 234 -4.54 -13.80 -10.18
C GLY A 234 -4.23 -15.18 -10.71
N ALA A 235 -3.95 -16.09 -9.79
CA ALA A 235 -3.70 -17.49 -10.10
C ALA A 235 -4.40 -18.39 -9.08
N CYS A 236 -4.77 -19.59 -9.51
CA CYS A 236 -5.15 -20.71 -8.66
C CYS A 236 -4.40 -21.96 -9.11
N LEU A 237 -4.36 -22.96 -8.24
CA LEU A 237 -3.80 -24.27 -8.58
C LEU A 237 -4.94 -25.24 -8.90
N SER A 238 -4.80 -26.00 -9.97
CA SER A 238 -5.58 -27.20 -10.23
C SER A 238 -5.23 -28.31 -9.23
N ALA A 239 -6.06 -29.35 -9.14
CA ALA A 239 -5.82 -30.45 -8.19
C ALA A 239 -4.53 -31.23 -8.49
N ASP A 240 -4.04 -31.18 -9.74
CA ASP A 240 -2.75 -31.72 -10.16
C ASP A 240 -1.59 -30.71 -10.03
N GLY A 241 -1.81 -29.58 -9.34
CA GLY A 241 -0.80 -28.59 -8.99
C GLY A 241 -0.37 -27.66 -10.13
N ARG A 242 -1.13 -27.62 -11.24
CA ARG A 242 -0.83 -26.71 -12.36
C ARG A 242 -1.49 -25.35 -12.13
N ALA A 243 -0.79 -24.28 -12.51
CA ALA A 243 -1.31 -22.94 -12.34
C ALA A 243 -2.34 -22.60 -13.44
N LEU A 244 -3.48 -22.06 -13.03
CA LEU A 244 -4.42 -21.35 -13.89
C LEU A 244 -4.28 -19.87 -13.59
N PHE A 245 -3.99 -19.07 -14.61
CA PHE A 245 -3.88 -17.61 -14.50
C PHE A 245 -5.14 -16.95 -15.03
N VAL A 246 -5.63 -15.89 -14.38
CA VAL A 246 -6.76 -15.09 -14.84
C VAL A 246 -6.39 -13.62 -14.78
N ALA A 247 -6.54 -12.91 -15.90
CA ALA A 247 -6.23 -11.50 -16.05
C ALA A 247 -7.46 -10.71 -16.53
N GLY A 248 -7.61 -9.49 -16.01
CA GLY A 248 -8.61 -8.52 -16.45
C GLY A 248 -7.99 -7.38 -17.26
N PHE A 249 -8.77 -6.74 -18.12
CA PHE A 249 -8.34 -5.72 -19.07
C PHE A 249 -9.33 -4.55 -19.13
N ASP A 250 -8.82 -3.37 -19.44
CA ASP A 250 -9.60 -2.18 -19.78
C ASP A 250 -8.85 -1.37 -20.88
N LYS A 251 -9.41 -0.23 -21.27
CA LYS A 251 -8.83 0.64 -22.30
C LYS A 251 -7.42 1.17 -21.97
N ASP A 252 -7.03 1.21 -20.69
CA ASP A 252 -5.76 1.76 -20.21
C ASP A 252 -4.76 0.66 -19.80
N SER A 253 -5.13 -0.61 -20.04
CA SER A 253 -4.33 -1.82 -19.78
C SER A 253 -3.45 -2.21 -20.98
N MET A 254 -2.60 -3.21 -20.80
CA MET A 254 -1.86 -3.80 -21.93
C MET A 254 -2.82 -4.50 -22.89
N PRO A 255 -2.50 -4.59 -24.19
CA PRO A 255 -3.28 -5.41 -25.12
C PRO A 255 -3.39 -6.85 -24.62
N LYS A 256 -4.59 -7.43 -24.73
CA LYS A 256 -4.89 -8.78 -24.26
C LYS A 256 -4.04 -9.83 -24.97
N ASP A 257 -3.85 -9.66 -26.28
CA ASP A 257 -3.07 -10.58 -27.09
C ASP A 257 -1.59 -10.55 -26.70
N ASP A 258 -1.05 -9.38 -26.35
CA ASP A 258 0.31 -9.25 -25.81
C ASP A 258 0.46 -10.04 -24.50
N PHE A 259 -0.53 -9.96 -23.60
CA PHE A 259 -0.52 -10.72 -22.36
C PHE A 259 -0.54 -12.23 -22.63
N VAL A 260 -1.41 -12.69 -23.53
CA VAL A 260 -1.53 -14.11 -23.88
C VAL A 260 -0.23 -14.62 -24.48
N ALA A 261 0.33 -13.89 -25.45
CA ALA A 261 1.60 -14.24 -26.10
C ALA A 261 2.75 -14.26 -25.09
N GLU A 262 2.78 -13.33 -24.14
CA GLU A 262 3.81 -13.27 -23.12
C GLU A 262 3.75 -14.46 -22.15
N ILE A 263 2.56 -14.76 -21.60
CA ILE A 263 2.40 -15.85 -20.63
C ILE A 263 2.61 -17.22 -21.31
N LEU A 264 2.13 -17.40 -22.54
CA LEU A 264 2.41 -18.60 -23.34
C LEU A 264 3.83 -18.61 -23.94
N GLY A 265 4.56 -17.50 -23.88
CA GLY A 265 5.98 -17.42 -24.22
C GLY A 265 6.89 -17.84 -23.06
N ASP A 266 6.37 -17.84 -21.83
CA ASP A 266 7.12 -18.26 -20.65
C ASP A 266 7.32 -19.78 -20.64
N LYS A 267 8.58 -20.20 -20.72
CA LYS A 267 8.97 -21.62 -20.71
C LYS A 267 8.53 -22.37 -19.45
N THR A 268 8.30 -21.67 -18.34
CA THR A 268 7.82 -22.28 -17.09
C THR A 268 6.32 -22.60 -17.18
N VAL A 269 5.53 -21.74 -17.80
CA VAL A 269 4.09 -21.97 -18.04
C VAL A 269 3.91 -23.02 -19.12
N CYS A 270 4.72 -22.95 -20.19
CA CYS A 270 4.69 -23.93 -21.28
C CYS A 270 5.52 -25.19 -21.03
N ALA A 271 6.03 -25.40 -19.82
CA ALA A 271 6.54 -26.70 -19.41
C ALA A 271 5.44 -27.77 -19.40
N ALA A 272 4.17 -27.35 -19.31
CA ALA A 272 3.00 -28.18 -19.52
C ALA A 272 2.13 -27.61 -20.66
N PRO A 273 1.39 -28.45 -21.42
CA PRO A 273 0.44 -27.97 -22.42
C PRO A 273 -0.59 -27.04 -21.78
N SER A 274 -0.56 -25.76 -22.17
CA SER A 274 -1.46 -24.72 -21.70
C SER A 274 -2.13 -24.03 -22.88
N GLN A 275 -3.34 -23.53 -22.68
CA GLN A 275 -4.14 -22.85 -23.69
C GLN A 275 -4.85 -21.65 -23.09
N ALA A 276 -4.97 -20.60 -23.90
CA ALA A 276 -5.71 -19.40 -23.55
C ALA A 276 -7.23 -19.61 -23.71
N VAL A 277 -7.99 -19.01 -22.82
CA VAL A 277 -9.44 -18.81 -22.93
C VAL A 277 -9.69 -17.30 -22.88
N ILE A 278 -10.40 -16.79 -23.87
CA ILE A 278 -10.54 -15.35 -24.11
C ILE A 278 -11.99 -14.93 -23.86
N GLY A 279 -12.18 -13.91 -23.04
CA GLY A 279 -13.45 -13.20 -22.90
C GLY A 279 -13.38 -11.76 -23.43
N PRO A 280 -14.43 -10.94 -23.24
CA PRO A 280 -14.47 -9.56 -23.74
C PRO A 280 -13.40 -8.66 -23.12
N ASP A 281 -13.26 -8.70 -21.80
CA ASP A 281 -12.38 -7.85 -20.99
C ASP A 281 -11.48 -8.67 -20.04
N TRP A 282 -11.34 -9.97 -20.31
CA TRP A 282 -10.53 -10.88 -19.51
C TRP A 282 -9.87 -11.94 -20.40
N ALA A 283 -8.83 -12.58 -19.87
CA ALA A 283 -8.21 -13.78 -20.44
C ALA A 283 -7.80 -14.71 -19.30
N ALA A 284 -7.89 -16.02 -19.54
CA ALA A 284 -7.35 -17.04 -18.66
C ALA A 284 -6.35 -17.92 -19.41
N ILE A 285 -5.26 -18.30 -18.76
CA ILE A 285 -4.33 -19.32 -19.25
C ILE A 285 -4.49 -20.53 -18.35
N ALA A 286 -4.92 -21.64 -18.92
CA ALA A 286 -5.20 -22.88 -18.19
C ALA A 286 -4.46 -24.06 -18.83
N PRO A 287 -4.25 -25.16 -18.10
CA PRO A 287 -3.85 -26.42 -18.71
C PRO A 287 -4.78 -26.76 -19.90
N ALA A 288 -4.23 -27.21 -21.02
CA ALA A 288 -4.97 -27.40 -22.27
C ALA A 288 -6.16 -28.37 -22.11
N ALA A 289 -6.03 -29.37 -21.25
CA ALA A 289 -7.12 -30.30 -20.93
C ALA A 289 -8.31 -29.65 -20.19
N LEU A 290 -8.08 -28.53 -19.49
CA LEU A 290 -9.10 -27.80 -18.72
C LEU A 290 -9.69 -26.62 -19.50
N ALA A 291 -8.98 -26.09 -20.51
CA ALA A 291 -9.38 -24.91 -21.25
C ALA A 291 -10.81 -24.99 -21.85
N PRO A 292 -11.29 -26.12 -22.42
CA PRO A 292 -12.67 -26.22 -22.90
C PRO A 292 -13.72 -26.09 -21.79
N ALA A 293 -13.44 -26.64 -20.60
CA ALA A 293 -14.33 -26.54 -19.45
C ALA A 293 -14.36 -25.10 -18.90
N VAL A 294 -13.20 -24.43 -18.84
CA VAL A 294 -13.10 -23.00 -18.48
C VAL A 294 -13.89 -22.16 -19.49
N ALA A 295 -13.71 -22.37 -20.79
CA ALA A 295 -14.43 -21.66 -21.85
C ALA A 295 -15.95 -21.80 -21.71
N THR A 296 -16.42 -23.04 -21.51
CA THR A 296 -17.85 -23.33 -21.31
C THR A 296 -18.39 -22.65 -20.05
N ALA A 297 -17.70 -22.76 -18.93
CA ALA A 297 -18.13 -22.19 -17.65
C ALA A 297 -18.23 -20.66 -17.69
N THR A 298 -17.28 -20.01 -18.34
CA THR A 298 -17.12 -18.55 -18.34
C THR A 298 -17.75 -17.87 -19.56
N GLY A 299 -18.26 -18.65 -20.52
CA GLY A 299 -18.72 -18.13 -21.82
C GLY A 299 -17.60 -17.57 -22.70
N GLY A 300 -16.35 -17.94 -22.41
CA GLY A 300 -15.17 -17.55 -23.19
C GLY A 300 -14.96 -18.42 -24.44
N THR A 301 -14.02 -18.02 -25.29
CA THR A 301 -13.61 -18.77 -26.49
C THR A 301 -12.19 -19.29 -26.34
N LEU A 302 -11.91 -20.47 -26.88
CA LEU A 302 -10.55 -21.01 -26.93
C LEU A 302 -9.65 -20.14 -27.81
N GLY A 303 -8.43 -19.89 -27.33
CA GLY A 303 -7.41 -19.10 -28.01
C GLY A 303 -6.12 -19.89 -28.23
N ALA A 304 -5.01 -19.15 -28.30
CA ALA A 304 -3.67 -19.68 -28.56
C ALA A 304 -3.22 -20.76 -27.56
N ILE A 305 -2.31 -21.62 -28.01
CA ILE A 305 -1.77 -22.77 -27.25
C ILE A 305 -0.25 -22.57 -27.10
N CYS A 306 0.34 -23.09 -26.04
CA CYS A 306 1.79 -23.16 -25.92
C CYS A 306 2.46 -23.78 -27.16
N GLY A 307 3.43 -23.06 -27.74
CA GLY A 307 4.25 -23.56 -28.85
C GLY A 307 3.63 -23.48 -30.26
N SER A 308 2.51 -22.78 -30.42
CA SER A 308 1.95 -22.40 -31.73
C SER A 308 2.59 -21.15 -32.31
#